data_AF-A0A6J6IZG2-F1
#
_entry.id   AF-A0A6J6IZG2-F1
#
_cell.length_a   1.000
_cell.length_b   1.000
_cell.length_c   1.000
_cell.angle_alpha   90.00
_cell.angle_beta   90.00
_cell.angle_gamma   90.00
#
_symmetry.space_group_name_H-M   'P 1'
#
loop_
_entity.id
_entity.type
_entity.pdbx_description
1 polymer ?
#
loop_
_entity_poly.entity_id
_entity_poly.type
_entity_poly.pdbx_seq_one_letter_code
_entity_poly.pdbx_strand_id
1 'polypeptide(L)'
;MNRNNLVKIGAIVMILSLLLSIFVGAMSVLAAEPVQSTTAAVSAVQQAPNPDIDGDGVINNEDPDLDGDGIDNGVDPDIDGDGFANGEDGNPTSTNEIDSVPPKDARVETTVQWTGGIAVLAVLGWLVALPYIRRRRGTATKR
;
A
#
# COMPACT_ATOMS: atom_id res chain seq x y z
N MET A 1 -14.23 -31.36 37.47
CA MET A 1 -13.45 -30.90 36.31
C MET A 1 -12.29 -31.86 36.10
N ASN A 2 -12.28 -32.57 34.97
CA ASN A 2 -11.27 -33.58 34.69
C ASN A 2 -9.94 -32.86 34.46
N ARG A 3 -8.98 -33.02 35.39
CA ARG A 3 -7.66 -32.35 35.35
C ARG A 3 -6.95 -32.56 34.00
N ASN A 4 -7.21 -33.70 33.37
CA ASN A 4 -6.71 -34.08 32.06
C ASN A 4 -7.22 -33.14 30.95
N ASN A 5 -8.44 -32.61 31.07
CA ASN A 5 -8.98 -31.66 30.10
C ASN A 5 -8.36 -30.27 30.28
N LEU A 6 -7.98 -29.88 31.50
CA LEU A 6 -7.32 -28.60 31.76
C LEU A 6 -5.91 -28.55 31.17
N VAL A 7 -5.14 -29.64 31.31
CA VAL A 7 -3.81 -29.79 30.70
C VAL A 7 -3.91 -29.86 29.18
N LYS A 8 -4.89 -30.62 28.64
CA LYS A 8 -5.14 -30.67 27.19
C LYS A 8 -5.53 -29.31 26.61
N ILE A 9 -6.40 -28.56 27.29
CA ILE A 9 -6.79 -27.20 26.86
C ILE A 9 -5.59 -26.25 26.94
N GLY A 10 -4.79 -26.31 28.01
CA GLY A 10 -3.58 -25.50 28.13
C GLY A 10 -2.57 -25.77 27.01
N ALA A 11 -2.33 -27.04 26.68
CA ALA A 11 -1.45 -27.44 25.58
C ALA A 11 -1.97 -26.96 24.21
N ILE A 12 -3.28 -27.09 23.96
CA ILE A 12 -3.91 -26.60 22.73
C ILE A 12 -3.75 -25.07 22.60
N VAL A 13 -3.97 -24.32 23.67
CA VAL A 13 -3.83 -22.85 23.66
C VAL A 13 -2.38 -22.42 23.43
N MET A 14 -1.40 -23.14 24.00
CA MET A 14 0.03 -22.89 23.78
C MET A 14 0.41 -23.11 22.31
N ILE A 15 -0.05 -24.21 21.70
CA ILE A 15 0.21 -24.54 20.29
C ILE A 15 -0.46 -23.53 19.35
N LEU A 16 -1.72 -23.17 19.62
CA LEU A 16 -2.45 -22.18 18.82
C LEU A 16 -1.78 -20.80 18.84
N SER A 17 -1.29 -20.37 20.02
CA SER A 17 -0.56 -19.10 20.16
C SER A 17 0.74 -19.10 19.37
N LEU A 18 1.46 -20.23 19.38
CA LEU A 18 2.71 -20.39 18.63
C LEU A 18 2.45 -20.36 17.11
N LEU A 19 1.43 -21.07 16.63
CA LEU A 19 1.05 -21.08 15.22
C LEU A 19 0.56 -19.70 14.76
N LEU A 20 -0.20 -18.98 15.59
CA LEU A 20 -0.67 -17.64 15.28
C LEU A 20 0.50 -16.64 15.19
N SER A 21 1.50 -16.75 16.08
CA SER A 21 2.71 -15.92 16.03
C SER A 21 3.53 -16.17 14.76
N ILE A 22 3.66 -17.44 14.35
CA ILE A 22 4.37 -17.80 13.12
C ILE A 22 3.58 -17.32 11.89
N PHE A 23 2.25 -17.41 11.91
CA PHE A 23 1.40 -16.95 10.82
C PHE A 23 1.41 -15.42 10.67
N VAL A 24 1.36 -14.67 11.78
CA VAL A 24 1.53 -13.20 11.77
C VAL A 24 2.94 -12.80 11.30
N GLY A 25 3.97 -13.55 11.70
CA GLY A 25 5.33 -13.37 11.18
C GLY A 25 5.45 -13.65 9.68
N ALA A 26 4.76 -14.67 9.16
CA ALA A 26 4.73 -14.99 7.73
C ALA A 26 3.93 -13.98 6.90
N MET A 27 2.86 -13.39 7.45
CA MET A 27 2.14 -12.27 6.83
C MET A 27 2.92 -10.94 6.89
N SER A 28 3.93 -10.82 7.77
CA SER A 28 4.79 -9.63 7.84
C SER A 28 5.77 -9.49 6.66
N VAL A 29 5.81 -10.46 5.73
CA VAL A 29 6.63 -10.40 4.52
C VAL A 29 5.83 -9.94 3.28
N LEU A 30 4.51 -9.67 3.40
CA LEU A 30 3.73 -9.02 2.33
C LEU A 30 3.74 -7.48 2.45
N ALA A 31 4.93 -6.90 2.60
CA ALA A 31 5.20 -5.50 2.24
C ALA A 31 6.17 -5.40 1.05
N ALA A 32 6.26 -6.47 0.27
CA ALA A 32 6.78 -6.45 -1.08
C ALA A 32 5.74 -7.12 -1.98
N GLU A 33 4.52 -6.59 -1.98
CA GLU A 33 3.81 -6.62 -3.25
C GLU A 33 4.52 -5.59 -4.13
N PRO A 34 5.18 -5.98 -5.24
CA PRO A 34 5.17 -5.07 -6.36
C PRO A 34 3.68 -4.93 -6.66
N VAL A 35 3.11 -3.78 -6.32
CA VAL A 35 1.90 -3.35 -7.00
C VAL A 35 2.34 -3.20 -8.46
N GLN A 36 2.24 -4.30 -9.20
CA GLN A 36 1.98 -4.27 -10.62
C GLN A 36 0.62 -3.61 -10.76
N SER A 37 0.64 -2.29 -10.65
CA SER A 37 -0.18 -1.48 -11.50
C SER A 37 0.08 -2.01 -12.89
N THR A 38 -0.92 -2.71 -13.43
CA THR A 38 -1.12 -2.77 -14.86
C THR A 38 -1.50 -1.36 -15.31
N THR A 39 -0.52 -0.46 -15.24
CA THR A 39 -0.49 0.81 -15.95
C THR A 39 0.64 0.65 -16.95
N ALA A 40 0.33 0.99 -18.19
CA ALA A 40 1.14 0.68 -19.34
C ALA A 40 2.57 1.22 -19.20
N ALA A 41 3.50 0.45 -19.76
CA ALA A 41 4.83 0.84 -20.19
C ALA A 41 5.81 1.37 -19.11
N VAL A 42 6.67 0.46 -18.66
CA VAL A 42 8.13 0.65 -18.60
C VAL A 42 8.67 2.03 -18.15
N SER A 43 8.31 2.56 -16.97
CA SER A 43 9.11 3.61 -16.29
C SER A 43 10.36 3.02 -15.63
N ALA A 44 11.13 2.28 -16.43
CA ALA A 44 12.47 1.80 -16.10
C ALA A 44 13.42 2.31 -17.19
N VAL A 45 13.44 3.62 -17.41
CA VAL A 45 14.60 4.32 -17.96
C VAL A 45 15.47 4.66 -16.75
N GLN A 46 16.23 3.68 -16.26
CA GLN A 46 17.62 3.57 -16.66
C GLN A 46 18.34 4.91 -16.41
N GLN A 47 18.86 5.03 -15.19
CA GLN A 47 19.86 5.98 -14.76
C GLN A 47 21.12 5.81 -15.63
N ALA A 48 21.04 6.27 -16.87
CA ALA A 48 22.10 6.28 -17.86
C ALA A 48 22.80 7.63 -17.79
N PRO A 49 24.08 7.74 -18.18
CA PRO A 49 24.76 9.03 -18.35
C PRO A 49 24.09 9.95 -19.39
N ASN A 50 23.00 9.49 -20.00
CA ASN A 50 22.26 10.10 -21.07
C ASN A 50 20.77 9.69 -20.93
N PRO A 51 20.00 10.37 -20.05
CA PRO A 51 18.59 10.06 -19.83
C PRO A 51 17.78 10.38 -21.10
N ASP A 52 16.77 9.55 -21.33
CA ASP A 52 15.89 9.48 -22.50
C ASP A 52 14.50 9.05 -21.97
N ILE A 53 13.65 10.02 -21.63
CA ILE A 53 12.41 9.81 -20.86
C ILE A 53 11.37 9.02 -21.66
N ASP A 54 11.19 9.35 -22.94
CA ASP A 54 10.20 8.73 -23.82
C ASP A 54 10.74 7.51 -24.59
N GLY A 55 12.06 7.35 -24.64
CA GLY A 55 12.73 6.21 -25.27
C GLY A 55 12.80 6.31 -26.79
N ASP A 56 12.68 7.50 -27.38
CA ASP A 56 12.75 7.70 -28.84
C ASP A 56 14.19 7.66 -29.39
N GLY A 57 15.19 7.69 -28.49
CA GLY A 57 16.61 7.65 -28.80
C GLY A 57 17.28 9.02 -28.97
N VAL A 58 16.54 10.10 -28.76
CA VAL A 58 17.04 11.46 -28.53
C VAL A 58 17.29 11.63 -27.03
N ILE A 59 18.27 12.46 -26.70
CA ILE A 59 18.65 12.66 -25.30
C ILE A 59 17.80 13.80 -24.76
N ASN A 60 17.36 13.74 -23.50
CA ASN A 60 16.50 14.76 -22.91
C ASN A 60 16.97 16.21 -23.14
N ASN A 61 18.29 16.44 -23.21
CA ASN A 61 18.86 17.77 -23.41
C ASN A 61 18.80 18.27 -24.88
N GLU A 62 18.57 17.38 -25.84
CA GLU A 62 18.41 17.67 -27.27
C GLU A 62 17.00 17.34 -27.78
N ASP A 63 16.13 16.83 -26.91
CA ASP A 63 14.79 16.37 -27.22
C ASP A 63 13.78 17.52 -27.26
N PRO A 64 13.06 17.73 -28.39
CA PRO A 64 11.97 18.69 -28.47
C PRO A 64 10.66 18.24 -27.80
N ASP A 65 10.49 16.97 -27.47
CA ASP A 65 9.25 16.33 -26.99
C ASP A 65 9.60 15.30 -25.90
N LEU A 66 9.83 15.77 -24.67
CA LEU A 66 10.49 15.00 -23.61
C LEU A 66 9.70 13.79 -23.12
N ASP A 67 8.37 13.82 -23.19
CA ASP A 67 7.49 12.73 -22.75
C ASP A 67 6.86 11.95 -23.93
N GLY A 68 7.12 12.40 -25.16
CA GLY A 68 6.69 11.76 -26.39
C GLY A 68 5.18 11.84 -26.64
N ASP A 69 4.49 12.85 -26.08
CA ASP A 69 3.05 13.05 -26.27
C ASP A 69 2.69 13.74 -27.61
N GLY A 70 3.71 14.26 -28.30
CA GLY A 70 3.59 14.95 -29.58
C GLY A 70 3.39 16.47 -29.48
N ILE A 71 3.55 17.04 -28.28
CA ILE A 71 3.50 18.47 -28.01
C ILE A 71 4.92 18.96 -27.72
N ASP A 72 5.40 19.95 -28.49
CA ASP A 72 6.74 20.51 -28.25
C ASP A 72 6.87 21.06 -26.82
N ASN A 73 7.99 20.79 -26.15
CA ASN A 73 8.35 21.23 -24.78
C ASN A 73 8.13 22.73 -24.51
N GLY A 74 8.13 23.58 -25.55
CA GLY A 74 7.91 25.01 -25.43
C GLY A 74 6.44 25.44 -25.24
N VAL A 75 5.49 24.55 -25.53
CA VAL A 75 4.04 24.77 -25.39
C VAL A 75 3.35 23.70 -24.55
N ASP A 76 4.07 22.63 -24.25
CA ASP A 76 3.61 21.55 -23.39
C ASP A 76 3.34 22.04 -21.95
N PRO A 77 2.13 21.81 -21.40
CA PRO A 77 1.84 22.08 -20.00
C PRO A 77 2.48 21.11 -18.98
N ASP A 78 3.00 19.94 -19.39
CA ASP A 78 3.46 18.82 -18.56
C ASP A 78 4.66 18.09 -19.22
N ILE A 79 5.81 18.78 -19.26
CA ILE A 79 6.95 18.44 -20.15
C ILE A 79 7.58 17.06 -19.88
N ASP A 80 7.51 16.53 -18.65
CA ASP A 80 8.05 15.21 -18.32
C ASP A 80 6.98 14.13 -18.09
N GLY A 81 5.71 14.46 -18.35
CA GLY A 81 4.59 13.53 -18.35
C GLY A 81 4.32 12.91 -16.97
N ASP A 82 4.71 13.57 -15.88
CA ASP A 82 4.54 13.08 -14.52
C ASP A 82 3.09 13.29 -13.98
N GLY A 83 2.29 14.05 -14.73
CA GLY A 83 0.90 14.37 -14.44
C GLY A 83 0.71 15.65 -13.63
N PHE A 84 1.76 16.44 -13.42
CA PHE A 84 1.74 17.74 -12.77
C PHE A 84 2.12 18.85 -13.73
N ALA A 85 1.29 19.90 -13.79
CA ALA A 85 1.58 21.02 -14.67
C ALA A 85 2.91 21.70 -14.28
N ASN A 86 3.68 22.15 -15.27
CA ASN A 86 4.99 22.81 -15.12
C ASN A 86 5.05 23.95 -14.08
N GLY A 87 3.91 24.60 -13.78
CA GLY A 87 3.82 25.68 -12.78
C GLY A 87 3.59 25.21 -11.35
N GLU A 88 3.14 23.97 -11.17
CA GLU A 88 2.90 23.31 -9.88
C GLU A 88 4.00 22.30 -9.54
N ASP A 89 4.81 21.93 -10.54
CA ASP A 89 5.94 21.04 -10.41
C ASP A 89 7.25 21.77 -10.05
N GLY A 90 7.99 21.19 -9.11
CA GLY A 90 9.31 21.66 -8.68
C GLY A 90 10.42 21.31 -9.66
N ASN A 91 10.18 20.39 -10.59
CA ASN A 91 11.16 19.94 -11.57
C ASN A 91 10.55 19.66 -12.97
N PRO A 92 10.14 20.69 -13.73
CA PRO A 92 9.33 20.56 -14.95
C PRO A 92 9.98 19.87 -16.14
N THR A 93 11.09 19.17 -15.96
CA THR A 93 11.87 18.52 -17.03
C THR A 93 12.52 17.22 -16.55
N SER A 94 12.29 16.81 -15.30
CA SER A 94 12.93 15.65 -14.66
C SER A 94 14.47 15.54 -14.80
N THR A 95 15.19 16.64 -15.04
CA THR A 95 16.61 16.58 -15.47
C THR A 95 17.62 16.19 -14.39
N ASN A 96 17.25 16.23 -13.11
CA ASN A 96 18.15 16.10 -11.97
C ASN A 96 17.72 15.01 -10.95
N GLU A 97 16.99 13.98 -11.41
CA GLU A 97 16.62 12.78 -10.63
C GLU A 97 15.73 13.06 -9.39
N ILE A 98 15.22 14.28 -9.25
CA ILE A 98 14.28 14.67 -8.20
C ILE A 98 12.92 14.82 -8.87
N ASP A 99 12.22 13.71 -9.06
CA ASP A 99 10.79 13.76 -9.37
C ASP A 99 10.10 14.50 -8.21
N SER A 100 9.57 15.65 -8.54
CA SER A 100 8.92 16.55 -7.60
C SER A 100 7.42 16.35 -7.66
N VAL A 101 6.94 15.10 -7.61
CA VAL A 101 5.57 14.80 -7.18
C VAL A 101 5.23 15.75 -6.02
N PRO A 102 4.42 16.80 -6.24
CA PRO A 102 4.08 17.74 -5.19
C PRO A 102 3.49 16.89 -4.07
N PRO A 103 3.89 17.14 -2.82
CA PRO A 103 3.63 16.21 -1.73
C PRO A 103 2.16 15.85 -1.74
N LYS A 104 1.85 14.64 -2.21
CA LYS A 104 0.49 14.09 -2.18
C LYS A 104 0.03 14.34 -0.77
N ASP A 105 -1.06 15.07 -0.60
CA ASP A 105 -1.61 15.35 0.72
C ASP A 105 -1.61 14.02 1.49
N ALA A 106 -0.67 13.84 2.43
CA ALA A 106 -0.47 12.59 3.20
C ALA A 106 -1.72 12.21 4.03
N ARG A 107 -2.73 13.06 3.94
CA ARG A 107 -4.11 12.91 4.42
C ARG A 107 -4.87 11.82 3.68
N VAL A 108 -4.61 11.58 2.39
CA VAL A 108 -5.34 10.56 1.61
C VAL A 108 -4.80 9.16 1.93
N GLU A 109 -3.48 9.03 2.11
CA GLU A 109 -2.83 7.74 2.34
C GLU A 109 -3.06 7.20 3.77
N THR A 110 -3.14 8.09 4.76
CA THR A 110 -3.45 7.68 6.14
C THR A 110 -4.89 7.20 6.31
N THR A 111 -5.85 7.77 5.59
CA THR A 111 -7.28 7.46 5.79
C THR A 111 -7.63 6.00 5.43
N VAL A 112 -6.95 5.43 4.43
CA VAL A 112 -7.15 4.02 4.03
C VAL A 112 -6.49 3.05 5.03
N GLN A 113 -5.32 3.41 5.58
CA GLN A 113 -4.56 2.55 6.49
C GLN A 113 -5.25 2.37 7.86
N TRP A 114 -5.87 3.42 8.40
CA TRP A 114 -6.61 3.33 9.67
C TRP A 114 -8.00 2.68 9.52
N THR A 115 -8.69 2.92 8.40
CA THR A 115 -10.04 2.34 8.19
C THR A 115 -9.96 0.81 8.09
N GLY A 116 -8.95 0.28 7.41
CA GLY A 116 -8.67 -1.16 7.39
C GLY A 116 -8.36 -1.72 8.78
N GLY A 117 -7.48 -1.04 9.54
CA GLY A 117 -7.11 -1.45 10.90
C GLY A 117 -8.28 -1.45 11.90
N ILE A 118 -9.11 -0.40 11.89
CA ILE A 118 -10.29 -0.28 12.76
C ILE A 118 -11.34 -1.34 12.40
N ALA A 119 -11.56 -1.61 11.11
CA ALA A 119 -12.49 -2.66 10.68
C ALA A 119 -12.05 -4.06 11.15
N VAL A 120 -10.76 -4.37 11.05
CA VAL A 120 -10.20 -5.64 11.55
C VAL A 120 -10.38 -5.76 13.07
N LEU A 121 -10.06 -4.71 13.83
CA LEU A 121 -10.24 -4.71 15.29
C LEU A 121 -11.70 -4.88 15.71
N ALA A 122 -12.64 -4.27 14.98
CA ALA A 122 -14.07 -4.41 15.24
C ALA A 122 -14.56 -5.86 15.01
N VAL A 123 -14.13 -6.49 13.92
CA VAL A 123 -14.48 -7.89 13.61
C VAL A 123 -13.87 -8.85 14.63
N LEU A 124 -12.62 -8.64 15.03
CA LEU A 124 -11.93 -9.47 16.03
C LEU A 124 -12.60 -9.35 17.41
N GLY A 125 -12.93 -8.12 17.82
CA GLY A 125 -13.70 -7.87 19.04
C GLY A 125 -15.07 -8.55 19.01
N TRP A 126 -15.77 -8.51 17.87
CA TRP A 126 -17.08 -9.15 17.72
C TRP A 126 -17.00 -10.68 17.77
N LEU A 127 -16.01 -11.30 17.12
CA LEU A 127 -15.78 -12.75 17.15
C LEU A 127 -15.41 -13.26 18.55
N VAL A 128 -14.61 -12.50 19.30
CA VAL A 128 -14.25 -12.83 20.69
C VAL A 128 -15.44 -12.63 21.64
N ALA A 129 -16.29 -11.62 21.40
CA ALA A 129 -17.48 -11.36 22.21
C ALA A 129 -18.62 -12.35 21.94
N LEU A 130 -18.74 -12.87 20.71
CA LEU A 130 -19.76 -13.84 20.27
C LEU A 130 -19.95 -15.05 21.22
N PRO A 131 -18.90 -15.79 21.64
CA PRO A 131 -19.05 -16.89 22.59
C PRO A 131 -19.41 -16.42 24.01
N TYR A 132 -19.03 -15.20 24.40
CA TYR A 132 -19.30 -14.65 25.73
C TYR A 132 -20.75 -14.17 25.86
N ILE A 133 -21.30 -13.58 24.79
CA ILE A 133 -22.71 -13.15 24.69
C ILE A 133 -23.63 -14.36 24.58
N ARG A 134 -23.24 -15.41 23.83
CA ARG A 134 -24.02 -16.65 23.74
C ARG A 134 -24.18 -17.38 25.07
N ARG A 135 -23.25 -17.23 26.03
CA ARG A 135 -23.38 -17.81 27.38
C ARG A 135 -24.36 -17.09 28.30
N ARG A 136 -24.78 -15.86 28.00
CA ARG A 136 -25.68 -15.08 28.86
C ARG A 136 -27.17 -15.25 28.54
N ARG A 137 -27.53 -16.09 27.57
CA ARG A 137 -28.94 -16.42 27.25
C ARG A 137 -29.45 -17.67 27.99
N GLY A 138 -28.93 -17.93 29.18
CA GLY A 138 -29.53 -18.86 30.15
C GLY A 138 -30.08 -18.08 31.33
N THR A 139 -31.33 -18.35 31.69
CA THR A 139 -32.06 -17.92 32.90
C THR A 139 -32.59 -16.49 32.91
N ALA A 140 -33.53 -16.19 32.01
CA ALA A 140 -34.67 -15.34 32.35
C ALA A 140 -35.88 -16.24 32.68
N THR A 141 -35.80 -16.97 33.79
CA THR A 141 -36.98 -17.61 34.40
C THR A 141 -37.80 -16.51 35.06
N LYS A 142 -38.89 -16.11 34.43
CA LYS A 142 -39.87 -15.20 35.01
C LYS A 142 -40.80 -16.02 35.91
N ARG A 143 -40.74 -15.73 37.20
CA ARG A 143 -41.70 -16.14 38.22
C ARG A 143 -42.99 -15.35 38.08
#